data_AF-Q8VIZ9-F1
#
_entry.id   AF-Q8VIZ9-F1
#
_cell.length_a   1.000
_cell.length_b   1.000
_cell.length_c   1.000
_cell.angle_alpha   90.00
_cell.angle_beta   90.00
_cell.angle_gamma   90.00
#
_symmetry.space_group_name_H-M   'P 1'
#
loop_
_entity.id
_entity.type
_entity.pdbx_description
1 polymer ?
#
loop_
_entity_poly.entity_id
_entity_poly.type
_entity_poly.pdbx_seq_one_letter_code
_entity_poly.pdbx_strand_id
1 'polypeptide(L)'
;MAADVYALQSALPPRFQASAAFAANLSTINTLRQAETSNGALKFPSLHDSPPMLAGKSVLEVSHMDTVDSAVTATNHPLVLGDWKQFLIGDRVGSMVELVPHLFGPNRRPTGQRGFFAWFRVGSDVLVRNAFRVLKVETTA
;
A
#
# COMPACT_ATOMS: atom_id res chain seq x y z
N MET A 1 4.39 0.11 -16.59
CA MET A 1 4.68 -0.28 -15.19
C MET A 1 6.13 -0.71 -14.96
N ALA A 2 6.70 -1.68 -15.69
CA ALA A 2 8.05 -2.17 -15.37
C ALA A 2 9.19 -1.16 -15.60
N ALA A 3 9.16 -0.38 -16.70
CA ALA A 3 10.14 0.71 -16.91
C ALA A 3 10.00 1.81 -15.84
N ASP A 4 8.79 1.96 -15.29
CA ASP A 4 8.47 3.04 -14.37
C ASP A 4 9.05 2.81 -12.98
N VAL A 5 9.40 1.57 -12.61
CA VAL A 5 10.04 1.25 -11.31
C VAL A 5 11.42 1.92 -11.18
N TYR A 6 12.27 1.77 -12.20
CA TYR A 6 13.60 2.39 -12.19
C TYR A 6 13.50 3.90 -12.30
N ALA A 7 12.55 4.44 -13.08
CA ALA A 7 12.30 5.87 -13.15
C ALA A 7 11.87 6.44 -11.77
N LEU A 8 10.99 5.73 -11.05
CA LEU A 8 10.58 6.08 -9.69
C LEU A 8 11.77 6.09 -8.73
N GLN A 9 12.65 5.09 -8.84
CA GLN A 9 13.86 4.97 -8.04
C GLN A 9 14.85 6.10 -8.32
N SER A 10 15.11 6.40 -9.59
CA SER A 10 16.00 7.51 -10.00
C SER A 10 15.46 8.88 -9.61
N ALA A 11 14.14 9.05 -9.53
CA ALA A 11 13.51 10.31 -9.12
C ALA A 11 13.62 10.60 -7.60
N LEU A 12 13.94 9.59 -6.78
CA LEU A 12 14.07 9.76 -5.34
C LEU A 12 15.40 10.47 -5.00
N PRO A 13 15.40 11.54 -4.17
CA PRO A 13 16.62 12.26 -3.82
C PRO A 13 17.64 11.36 -3.11
N PRO A 14 18.95 11.47 -3.40
CA PRO A 14 19.98 10.58 -2.88
C PRO A 14 19.96 10.39 -1.35
N ARG A 15 19.66 11.45 -0.59
CA ARG A 15 19.61 11.40 0.89
C ARG A 15 18.61 10.38 1.46
N PHE A 16 17.56 10.04 0.70
CA PHE A 16 16.51 9.11 1.12
C PHE A 16 16.67 7.71 0.49
N GLN A 17 17.58 7.56 -0.48
CA GLN A 17 17.70 6.30 -1.21
C GLN A 17 18.22 5.16 -0.34
N ALA A 18 19.10 5.42 0.62
CA ALA A 18 19.75 4.38 1.42
C ALA A 18 18.75 3.54 2.23
N SER A 19 17.76 4.17 2.86
CA SER A 19 16.74 3.52 3.70
C SER A 19 15.39 3.31 3.02
N ALA A 20 15.27 3.62 1.74
CA ALA A 20 14.00 3.52 1.04
C ALA A 20 13.54 2.08 0.83
N ALA A 21 12.22 1.87 0.89
CA ALA A 21 11.57 0.62 0.53
C ALA A 21 10.35 0.90 -0.35
N PHE A 22 10.01 -0.07 -1.21
CA PHE A 22 8.77 -0.02 -1.98
C PHE A 22 7.60 -0.47 -1.11
N ALA A 23 6.41 0.08 -1.35
CA ALA A 23 5.14 -0.44 -0.87
C ALA A 23 4.15 -0.58 -2.03
N ALA A 24 3.47 -1.72 -2.08
CA ALA A 24 2.43 -2.02 -3.05
C ALA A 24 1.52 -3.13 -2.51
N ASN A 25 0.33 -3.29 -3.10
CA ASN A 25 -0.50 -4.44 -2.80
C ASN A 25 0.00 -5.71 -3.51
N LEU A 26 -0.51 -6.86 -3.07
CA LEU A 26 -0.13 -8.16 -3.63
C LEU A 26 -0.36 -8.28 -5.15
N SER A 27 -1.43 -7.71 -5.69
CA SER A 27 -1.72 -7.80 -7.14
C SER A 27 -0.66 -7.07 -7.96
N THR A 28 -0.28 -5.86 -7.57
CA THR A 28 0.80 -5.09 -8.20
C THR A 28 2.15 -5.82 -8.09
N ILE A 29 2.45 -6.39 -6.91
CA ILE A 29 3.68 -7.18 -6.71
C ILE A 29 3.71 -8.38 -7.65
N ASN A 30 2.59 -9.08 -7.81
CA ASN A 30 2.48 -10.23 -8.72
C ASN A 30 2.65 -9.83 -10.18
N THR A 31 2.08 -8.70 -10.62
CA THR A 31 2.29 -8.16 -11.96
C THR A 31 3.76 -7.85 -12.22
N LEU A 32 4.47 -7.28 -11.25
CA LEU A 32 5.91 -7.02 -11.36
C LEU A 32 6.72 -8.33 -11.35
N ARG A 33 6.31 -9.33 -10.55
CA ARG A 33 6.97 -10.64 -10.48
C ARG A 33 6.86 -11.42 -11.80
N GLN A 34 5.79 -11.21 -12.56
CA GLN A 34 5.55 -11.81 -13.89
C GLN A 34 6.08 -10.94 -15.04
N ALA A 35 6.65 -9.77 -14.77
CA ALA A 35 7.09 -8.87 -15.82
C ALA A 35 8.33 -9.44 -16.54
N GLU A 36 8.24 -9.61 -17.86
CA GLU A 36 9.29 -10.21 -18.68
C GLU A 36 9.82 -9.24 -19.75
N THR A 37 11.04 -9.52 -20.23
CA THR A 37 11.61 -8.95 -21.45
C THR A 37 10.96 -9.58 -22.69
N SER A 38 11.18 -9.02 -23.88
CA SER A 38 10.66 -9.60 -25.12
C SER A 38 11.12 -11.05 -25.36
N ASN A 39 12.22 -11.47 -24.74
CA ASN A 39 12.79 -12.81 -24.87
C ASN A 39 12.43 -13.73 -23.68
N GLY A 40 11.46 -13.36 -22.84
CA GLY A 40 10.94 -14.19 -21.75
C GLY A 40 11.76 -14.19 -20.46
N ALA A 41 12.86 -13.44 -20.38
CA ALA A 41 13.60 -13.30 -19.12
C ALA A 41 12.83 -12.37 -18.15
N LEU A 42 12.72 -12.77 -16.89
CA LEU A 42 12.14 -11.93 -15.83
C LEU A 42 12.88 -10.61 -15.68
N LYS A 43 12.14 -9.50 -15.63
CA LYS A 43 12.69 -8.15 -15.40
C LYS A 43 13.11 -7.93 -13.96
N PHE A 44 12.42 -8.56 -13.01
CA PHE A 44 12.67 -8.43 -11.58
C PHE A 44 12.81 -9.82 -10.92
N PRO A 45 13.88 -10.57 -11.24
CA PRO A 45 14.05 -11.92 -10.70
C PRO A 45 14.10 -11.95 -9.18
N SER A 46 14.66 -10.92 -8.55
CA SER A 46 14.77 -10.80 -7.08
C SER A 46 13.43 -10.67 -6.34
N LEU A 47 12.30 -10.49 -7.04
CA LEU A 47 10.97 -10.56 -6.44
C LEU A 47 10.53 -12.00 -6.09
N HIS A 48 11.29 -12.99 -6.55
CA HIS A 48 11.11 -14.41 -6.21
C HIS A 48 12.03 -14.87 -5.06
N ASP A 49 12.98 -14.03 -4.64
CA ASP A 49 13.88 -14.32 -3.53
C ASP A 49 13.15 -14.25 -2.18
N SER A 50 13.81 -14.75 -1.13
CA SER A 50 13.36 -14.63 0.26
C SER A 50 14.47 -13.99 1.10
N PRO A 51 14.32 -12.71 1.53
CA PRO A 51 13.18 -11.82 1.33
C PRO A 51 13.09 -11.24 -0.11
N PRO A 52 11.87 -10.89 -0.60
CA PRO A 52 11.71 -10.34 -1.94
C PRO A 52 12.25 -8.91 -2.04
N MET A 53 12.96 -8.63 -3.14
CA MET A 53 13.52 -7.31 -3.42
C MET A 53 13.08 -6.81 -4.80
N LEU A 54 12.79 -5.52 -4.90
CA LEU A 54 12.50 -4.82 -6.15
C LEU A 54 13.61 -3.78 -6.39
N ALA A 55 14.34 -3.92 -7.50
CA ALA A 55 15.42 -3.01 -7.87
C ALA A 55 16.44 -2.73 -6.74
N GLY A 56 16.77 -3.78 -5.97
CA GLY A 56 17.72 -3.69 -4.85
C GLY A 56 17.17 -3.03 -3.57
N LYS A 57 15.85 -2.82 -3.48
CA LYS A 57 15.15 -2.33 -2.28
C LYS A 57 14.13 -3.34 -1.77
N SER A 58 13.87 -3.34 -0.46
CA SER A 58 12.84 -4.19 0.13
C SER A 58 11.45 -3.78 -0.36
N VAL A 59 10.53 -4.74 -0.34
CA VAL A 59 9.13 -4.55 -0.73
C VAL A 59 8.22 -4.84 0.45
N LEU A 60 7.36 -3.87 0.78
CA LEU A 60 6.34 -3.96 1.81
C LEU A 60 4.99 -4.23 1.14
N GLU A 61 4.31 -5.29 1.58
CA GLU A 61 2.95 -5.58 1.11
C GLU A 61 1.95 -4.72 1.88
N VAL A 62 1.11 -3.99 1.15
CA VAL A 62 0.05 -3.15 1.72
C VAL A 62 -1.24 -3.42 0.95
N SER A 63 -2.02 -4.37 1.44
CA SER A 63 -3.22 -4.92 0.78
C SER A 63 -4.27 -3.89 0.35
N HIS A 64 -4.38 -2.78 1.09
CA HIS A 64 -5.34 -1.70 0.80
C HIS A 64 -4.83 -0.66 -0.20
N MET A 65 -3.62 -0.82 -0.74
CA MET A 65 -3.15 0.04 -1.83
C MET A 65 -3.94 -0.22 -3.11
N ASP A 66 -3.95 0.82 -3.94
CA ASP A 66 -4.68 0.87 -5.20
C ASP A 66 -4.25 -0.24 -6.19
N THR A 67 -5.19 -0.70 -7.01
CA THR A 67 -4.97 -1.74 -8.02
C THR A 67 -5.23 -1.15 -9.40
N VAL A 68 -4.34 -1.44 -10.35
CA VAL A 68 -4.55 -1.01 -11.74
C VAL A 68 -5.57 -1.93 -12.41
N ASP A 69 -6.71 -1.37 -12.81
CA ASP A 69 -7.67 -2.02 -13.70
C ASP A 69 -7.62 -1.39 -15.10
N SER A 70 -7.19 -2.17 -16.09
CA SER A 70 -7.07 -1.70 -17.47
C SER A 70 -8.42 -1.55 -18.18
N ALA A 71 -9.50 -2.13 -17.64
CA ALA A 71 -10.84 -2.06 -18.22
C ALA A 71 -11.60 -0.77 -17.85
N VAL A 72 -11.01 0.10 -17.04
CA VAL A 72 -11.64 1.31 -16.53
C VAL A 72 -10.76 2.52 -16.81
N THR A 73 -11.37 3.63 -17.22
CA THR A 73 -10.66 4.92 -17.32
C THR A 73 -10.45 5.50 -15.92
N ALA A 74 -9.22 5.44 -15.41
CA ALA A 74 -8.88 5.85 -14.05
C ALA A 74 -7.44 6.37 -13.93
N THR A 75 -7.17 7.10 -12.84
CA THR A 75 -5.80 7.45 -12.41
C THR A 75 -5.48 6.66 -11.16
N ASN A 76 -4.56 5.71 -11.28
CA ASN A 76 -4.21 4.77 -10.23
C ASN A 76 -2.83 5.07 -9.62
N HIS A 77 -2.65 4.72 -8.34
CA HIS A 77 -1.41 4.92 -7.58
C HIS A 77 -0.89 3.61 -6.94
N PRO A 78 -0.50 2.60 -7.74
CA PRO A 78 -0.29 1.23 -7.29
C PRO A 78 1.03 0.97 -6.55
N LEU A 79 2.00 1.88 -6.64
CA LEU A 79 3.35 1.68 -6.12
C LEU A 79 3.90 2.96 -5.52
N VAL A 80 4.48 2.85 -4.32
CA VAL A 80 5.18 3.95 -3.64
C VAL A 80 6.61 3.51 -3.33
N LEU A 81 7.56 4.42 -3.50
CA LEU A 81 8.92 4.27 -3.00
C LEU A 81 9.21 5.42 -2.04
N GLY A 82 9.74 5.14 -0.85
CA GLY A 82 10.24 6.20 0.01
C GLY A 82 10.94 5.74 1.26
N ASP A 83 11.48 6.71 1.99
CA ASP A 83 12.07 6.51 3.31
C ASP A 83 10.95 6.54 4.38
N TRP A 84 10.51 5.36 4.81
CA TRP A 84 9.41 5.19 5.76
C TRP A 84 9.69 5.76 7.15
N LYS A 85 10.95 6.11 7.46
CA LYS A 85 11.29 6.90 8.65
C LYS A 85 10.71 8.32 8.61
N GLN A 86 10.32 8.80 7.42
CA GLN A 86 9.67 10.11 7.21
C GLN A 86 8.14 10.00 7.18
N PHE A 87 7.57 8.88 7.61
CA PHE A 87 6.15 8.69 7.82
C PHE A 87 5.88 8.49 9.32
N LEU A 88 5.00 9.30 9.89
CA LEU A 88 4.66 9.22 11.31
C LEU A 88 3.29 8.60 11.48
N ILE A 89 3.20 7.60 12.33
CA ILE A 89 1.95 7.05 12.85
C ILE A 89 1.87 7.41 14.33
N GLY A 90 0.78 8.04 14.72
CA GLY A 90 0.50 8.45 16.09
C GLY A 90 -0.75 7.74 16.61
N ASP A 91 -0.56 6.87 17.59
CA ASP A 91 -1.65 6.10 18.20
C ASP A 91 -1.91 6.55 19.64
N ARG A 92 -3.17 6.57 20.03
CA ARG A 92 -3.52 6.54 21.45
C ARG A 92 -3.43 5.08 21.90
N VAL A 93 -2.56 4.82 22.89
CA VAL A 93 -2.40 3.48 23.46
C VAL A 93 -3.73 2.98 24.03
N GLY A 94 -4.12 1.79 23.58
CA GLY A 94 -5.34 1.09 24.00
C GLY A 94 -6.50 1.24 23.04
N SER A 95 -7.29 0.17 22.95
CA SER A 95 -8.61 0.17 22.32
C SER A 95 -9.67 0.02 23.41
N MET A 96 -10.80 0.69 23.24
CA MET A 96 -11.94 0.57 24.14
C MET A 96 -12.97 -0.36 23.51
N VAL A 97 -13.49 -1.30 24.29
CA VAL A 97 -14.56 -2.22 23.85
C VAL A 97 -15.69 -2.15 24.86
N GLU A 98 -16.89 -1.88 24.38
CA GLU A 98 -18.13 -1.87 25.16
C GLU A 98 -19.08 -2.93 24.64
N LEU A 99 -19.72 -3.64 25.57
CA LEU A 99 -20.82 -4.56 25.26
C LEU A 99 -22.11 -3.75 25.11
N VAL A 100 -22.70 -3.74 23.92
CA VAL A 100 -24.02 -3.17 23.66
C VAL A 100 -25.07 -4.23 23.98
N PRO A 101 -25.82 -4.11 25.11
CA PRO A 101 -26.62 -5.23 25.61
C PRO A 101 -27.85 -5.53 24.76
N HIS A 102 -28.45 -4.51 24.14
CA HIS A 102 -29.65 -4.61 23.35
C HIS A 102 -29.53 -3.79 22.06
N LEU A 103 -29.64 -4.45 20.91
CA LEU A 103 -29.69 -3.78 19.62
C LEU A 103 -31.15 -3.53 19.21
N PHE A 104 -31.41 -2.35 18.64
CA PHE A 104 -32.75 -1.92 18.23
C PHE A 104 -32.84 -1.84 16.71
N GLY A 105 -33.90 -2.39 16.14
CA GLY A 105 -34.18 -2.29 14.70
C GLY A 105 -34.78 -0.93 14.29
N PRO A 106 -35.08 -0.72 13.00
CA PRO A 106 -35.65 0.54 12.49
C PRO A 106 -36.93 1.01 13.20
N ASN A 107 -37.75 0.06 13.66
CA ASN A 107 -38.99 0.33 14.42
C ASN A 107 -38.75 0.54 15.93
N ARG A 108 -37.50 0.73 16.37
CA ARG A 108 -37.09 0.92 17.78
C ARG A 108 -37.51 -0.21 18.71
N ARG A 109 -37.62 -1.44 18.20
CA ARG A 109 -37.88 -2.66 18.99
C ARG A 109 -36.58 -3.47 19.13
N PRO A 110 -36.37 -4.15 20.28
CA PRO A 110 -35.21 -5.04 20.45
C PRO A 110 -35.21 -6.16 19.41
N THR A 111 -34.05 -6.48 18.85
CA THR A 111 -33.87 -7.57 17.86
C THR A 111 -33.41 -8.89 18.47
N GLY A 112 -33.17 -8.92 19.79
CA GLY A 112 -32.59 -10.09 20.48
C GLY A 112 -31.09 -10.27 20.26
N GLN A 113 -30.44 -9.34 19.55
CA GLN A 113 -29.00 -9.36 19.29
C GLN A 113 -28.23 -8.51 20.31
N ARG A 114 -26.95 -8.85 20.50
CA ARG A 114 -25.96 -8.08 21.28
C ARG A 114 -24.87 -7.59 20.36
N GLY A 115 -24.30 -6.42 20.65
CA GLY A 115 -23.21 -5.84 19.87
C GLY A 115 -21.94 -5.67 20.69
N PHE A 116 -20.80 -5.58 20.01
CA PHE A 116 -19.59 -5.01 20.56
C PHE A 116 -19.32 -3.68 19.87
N PHE A 117 -19.12 -2.63 20.66
CA PHE A 117 -18.68 -1.34 20.17
C PHE A 117 -17.21 -1.17 20.52
N ALA A 118 -16.35 -1.32 19.52
CA ALA A 118 -14.91 -1.18 19.66
C ALA A 118 -14.44 0.11 18.98
N TRP A 119 -13.61 0.90 19.66
CA TRP A 119 -12.97 2.07 19.06
C TRP A 119 -11.55 2.25 19.55
N PHE A 120 -10.71 2.79 18.68
CA PHE A 120 -9.35 3.25 18.97
C PHE A 120 -9.10 4.53 18.19
N ARG A 121 -7.99 5.22 18.47
CA ARG A 121 -7.64 6.46 17.77
C ARG A 121 -6.24 6.36 17.23
N VAL A 122 -6.13 6.56 15.93
CA VAL A 122 -4.92 6.59 15.13
C VAL A 122 -4.95 7.82 14.24
N GLY A 123 -3.77 8.39 13.99
CA GLY A 123 -3.53 9.35 12.94
C GLY A 123 -2.20 9.05 12.26
N SER A 124 -2.01 9.53 11.04
CA SER A 124 -0.72 9.41 10.36
C SER A 124 -0.51 10.54 9.37
N ASP A 125 0.75 10.89 9.09
CA ASP A 125 1.11 11.85 8.06
C ASP A 125 2.56 11.64 7.56
N VAL A 126 2.84 12.18 6.38
CA VAL A 126 4.17 12.27 5.79
C VAL A 126 4.88 13.51 6.32
N LEU A 127 5.95 13.28 7.10
CA LEU A 127 6.78 14.36 7.67
C LEU A 127 7.55 15.12 6.58
N VAL A 128 8.09 14.39 5.61
CA VAL A 128 8.88 14.97 4.51
C VAL A 128 8.40 14.43 3.18
N ARG A 129 7.57 15.20 2.47
CA ARG A 129 6.99 14.78 1.17
C ARG A 129 8.03 14.41 0.13
N ASN A 130 9.16 15.10 0.11
CA ASN A 130 10.24 14.82 -0.84
C ASN A 130 10.92 13.45 -0.62
N ALA A 131 10.64 12.77 0.50
CA ALA A 131 11.14 11.43 0.80
C ALA A 131 10.34 10.31 0.11
N PHE A 132 9.27 10.65 -0.62
CA PHE A 132 8.40 9.69 -1.28
C PHE A 132 8.25 10.00 -2.77
N ARG A 133 8.10 8.95 -3.57
CA ARG A 133 7.68 8.99 -4.97
C ARG A 133 6.55 8.00 -5.14
N VAL A 134 5.50 8.44 -5.82
CA VAL A 134 4.31 7.62 -6.10
C VAL A 134 4.25 7.40 -7.59
N LEU A 135 4.09 6.15 -8.00
CA LEU A 135 3.85 5.80 -9.40
C LEU A 135 2.40 6.16 -9.74
N LYS A 136 2.22 7.06 -10.72
CA LYS A 136 0.92 7.35 -11.30
C LYS A 136 0.75 6.51 -12.57
N VAL A 137 -0.35 5.78 -12.68
CA VAL A 137 -0.72 5.00 -13.86
C VAL A 137 -2.09 5.45 -14.34
N GLU A 138 -2.17 5.92 -15.58
CA GLU A 138 -3.45 6.25 -16.22
C GLU A 138 -3.92 5.05 -17.04
N THR A 139 -5.17 4.66 -16.86
CA THR A 139 -5.84 3.61 -17.65
C THR A 139 -6.94 4.22 -18.49
N THR A 140 -7.23 3.62 -19.63
CA THR A 140 -8.33 4.01 -20.53
C THR A 140 -8.94 2.72 -21.07
N ALA A 141 -10.27 2.63 -21.01
CA ALA A 141 -11.02 1.46 -21.48
C ALA A 141 -11.07 1.36 -23.01
#